data_AF-A0A1V6P504-F1
#
_entry.id   AF-A0A1V6P504-F1
#
_cell.length_a   1.000
_cell.length_b   1.000
_cell.length_c   1.000
_cell.angle_alpha   90.00
_cell.angle_beta   90.00
_cell.angle_gamma   90.00
#
_symmetry.space_group_name_H-M   'P 1'
#
loop_
_entity.id
_entity.type
_entity.pdbx_description
1 polymer ?
#
loop_
_entity_poly.entity_id
_entity_poly.type
_entity_poly.pdbx_seq_one_letter_code
_entity_poly.pdbx_strand_id
1 'polypeptide(L)'
;MLLNPFRPCEGSPIFEGPPTFQEEYRGSYVPKVIKTGFGLQVVAPDTPYVAVAGPAQLYFINTRLDAETAKHMKENIEKASVPKEDEYIAIDEISATAEVKSSVTGETTFVFDPSFARIAFARGMNRHNPELKLPEPEPAGDWLVTYDLDNSLLGNATEEGE
;
A
#
# COMPACT_ATOMS: atom_id res chain seq x y z
N MET A 1 0.13 -18.80 -11.97
CA MET A 1 -0.06 -18.62 -10.51
C MET A 1 -0.35 -17.15 -10.31
N LEU A 2 -1.52 -16.83 -9.75
CA LEU A 2 -1.94 -15.45 -9.52
C LEU A 2 -1.27 -14.96 -8.23
N LEU A 3 -0.70 -13.75 -8.24
CA LEU A 3 0.19 -13.27 -7.18
C LEU A 3 -0.38 -12.00 -6.56
N ASN A 4 -0.85 -12.05 -5.32
CA ASN A 4 -1.24 -10.85 -4.57
C ASN A 4 -0.02 -9.91 -4.43
N PRO A 5 -0.09 -8.62 -4.81
CA PRO A 5 1.06 -7.71 -4.78
C PRO A 5 1.54 -7.42 -3.38
N PHE A 6 0.69 -7.77 -2.42
CA PHE A 6 0.87 -7.55 -1.02
C PHE A 6 1.13 -8.86 -0.25
N ARG A 7 1.40 -9.96 -0.95
CA ARG A 7 2.02 -11.14 -0.35
C ARG A 7 3.52 -11.14 -0.63
N PRO A 8 4.35 -11.61 0.32
CA PRO A 8 5.75 -11.89 0.03
C PRO A 8 5.85 -12.82 -1.19
N CYS A 9 6.76 -12.51 -2.11
CA CYS A 9 7.09 -13.42 -3.21
C CYS A 9 7.44 -14.81 -2.66
N GLU A 10 7.19 -15.87 -3.44
CA GLU A 10 7.38 -17.30 -3.07
C GLU A 10 8.84 -17.73 -2.73
N GLY A 11 9.72 -16.80 -2.35
CA GLY A 11 11.07 -17.05 -1.84
C GLY A 11 11.27 -16.71 -0.36
N SER A 12 10.26 -16.21 0.36
CA SER A 12 10.34 -16.01 1.82
C SER A 12 10.28 -17.35 2.56
N PRO A 13 10.93 -17.49 3.74
CA PRO A 13 10.97 -18.74 4.48
C PRO A 13 9.55 -19.28 4.68
N ILE A 14 9.40 -20.58 4.50
CA ILE A 14 8.14 -21.30 4.64
C ILE A 14 7.70 -21.12 6.10
N PHE A 15 6.88 -20.10 6.37
CA PHE A 15 6.34 -19.90 7.70
C PHE A 15 5.24 -20.95 7.90
N GLU A 16 5.51 -21.98 8.69
CA GLU A 16 4.52 -23.00 9.01
C GLU A 16 3.32 -22.40 9.78
N GLY A 17 2.11 -22.76 9.39
CA GLY A 17 0.84 -22.30 9.99
C GLY A 17 0.15 -21.14 9.25
N PRO A 18 -1.05 -20.72 9.71
CA PRO A 18 -1.82 -19.68 9.05
C PRO A 18 -1.18 -18.29 9.24
N PRO A 19 -1.26 -17.41 8.23
CA PRO A 19 -0.81 -16.02 8.36
C PRO A 19 -1.45 -15.33 9.56
N THR A 20 -0.68 -14.47 10.23
CA THR A 20 -1.12 -13.73 11.41
C THR A 20 -1.16 -12.24 11.14
N PHE A 21 -2.17 -11.58 11.71
CA PHE A 21 -2.45 -10.16 11.53
C PHE A 21 -2.62 -9.47 12.88
N GLN A 22 -2.52 -8.15 12.88
CA GLN A 22 -2.93 -7.33 14.02
C GLN A 22 -4.46 -7.15 14.00
N GLU A 23 -5.19 -8.15 14.49
CA GLU A 23 -6.66 -8.19 14.50
C GLU A 23 -7.30 -7.00 15.24
N GLU A 24 -6.58 -6.38 16.18
CA GLU A 24 -7.05 -5.21 16.94
C GLU A 24 -7.45 -4.02 16.05
N TYR A 25 -6.90 -3.91 14.84
CA TYR A 25 -7.24 -2.84 13.91
C TYR A 25 -8.29 -3.23 12.87
N ARG A 26 -8.87 -4.44 12.86
CA ARG A 26 -9.75 -4.89 11.76
C ARG A 26 -11.24 -4.78 12.04
N GLY A 27 -11.64 -5.00 13.29
CA GLY A 27 -13.04 -5.09 13.72
C GLY A 27 -13.63 -3.72 14.05
N SER A 28 -13.94 -3.50 15.33
CA SER A 28 -14.49 -2.25 15.86
C SER A 28 -13.48 -1.09 15.92
N TYR A 29 -12.40 -1.18 15.15
CA TYR A 29 -11.37 -0.14 15.14
C TYR A 29 -11.90 1.10 14.43
N VAL A 30 -11.76 2.25 15.11
CA VAL A 30 -12.07 3.55 14.52
C VAL A 30 -10.75 4.17 14.07
N PRO A 31 -10.46 4.21 12.75
CA PRO A 31 -9.22 4.77 12.26
C PRO A 31 -9.19 6.28 12.49
N LYS A 32 -7.99 6.81 12.74
CA LYS A 32 -7.76 8.24 12.62
C LYS A 32 -7.91 8.65 11.16
N VAL A 33 -8.49 9.81 10.91
CA VAL A 33 -8.76 10.34 9.57
C VAL A 33 -8.24 11.77 9.50
N ILE A 34 -7.64 12.13 8.37
CA ILE A 34 -7.21 13.49 8.04
C ILE A 34 -7.91 13.94 6.76
N LYS A 35 -7.99 15.26 6.55
CA LYS A 35 -8.48 15.85 5.32
C LYS A 35 -7.29 16.27 4.44
N THR A 36 -7.25 15.82 3.21
CA THR A 36 -6.24 16.16 2.20
C THR A 36 -6.88 16.93 1.04
N GLY A 37 -6.07 17.46 0.12
CA GLY A 37 -6.57 18.05 -1.15
C GLY A 37 -7.41 17.08 -1.99
N PHE A 38 -7.27 15.76 -1.76
CA PHE A 38 -8.00 14.70 -2.46
C PHE A 38 -9.20 14.14 -1.70
N GLY A 39 -9.47 14.64 -0.48
CA GLY A 39 -10.60 14.20 0.35
C GLY A 39 -10.16 13.64 1.70
N LEU A 40 -11.03 12.84 2.34
CA LEU A 40 -10.71 12.18 3.61
C LEU A 40 -9.75 11.02 3.38
N GLN A 41 -8.79 10.88 4.29
CA GLN A 41 -7.79 9.82 4.26
C GLN A 41 -7.58 9.20 5.64
N VAL A 42 -7.60 7.87 5.72
CA VAL A 42 -7.21 7.12 6.93
C VAL A 42 -5.72 7.23 7.21
N VAL A 43 -5.38 7.29 8.49
CA VAL A 43 -3.99 7.26 8.98
C VAL A 43 -3.71 5.87 9.53
N ALA A 44 -2.66 5.22 9.03
CA ALA A 44 -2.23 3.95 9.56
C ALA A 44 -1.71 4.10 11.01
N PRO A 45 -1.94 3.10 11.88
CA PRO A 45 -1.35 3.08 13.21
C PRO A 45 0.19 3.02 13.14
N ASP A 46 0.84 3.41 14.24
CA ASP A 46 2.31 3.41 14.37
C ASP A 46 2.85 1.99 14.59
N THR A 47 2.78 1.18 13.54
CA THR A 47 3.18 -0.22 13.49
C THR A 47 3.69 -0.53 12.08
N PRO A 48 4.73 -1.37 11.92
CA PRO A 48 5.19 -1.78 10.60
C PRO A 48 4.20 -2.73 9.91
N TYR A 49 3.20 -3.26 10.63
CA TYR A 49 2.32 -4.31 10.14
C TYR A 49 0.98 -3.82 9.59
N VAL A 50 0.75 -2.51 9.54
CA VAL A 50 -0.46 -1.92 8.97
C VAL A 50 -0.08 -0.72 8.12
N ALA A 51 -0.50 -0.73 6.86
CA ALA A 51 -0.18 0.26 5.85
C ALA A 51 -1.45 0.95 5.34
N VAL A 52 -1.37 2.24 5.00
CA VAL A 52 -2.44 2.89 4.24
C VAL A 52 -2.41 2.37 2.79
N ALA A 53 -3.51 1.80 2.33
CA ALA A 53 -3.65 1.22 0.99
C ALA A 53 -4.70 1.95 0.12
N GLY A 54 -5.17 3.10 0.60
CA GLY A 54 -6.08 3.98 -0.13
C GLY A 54 -6.72 4.99 0.82
N PRO A 55 -7.59 5.89 0.31
CA PRO A 55 -8.23 6.93 1.12
C PRO A 55 -8.97 6.38 2.35
N ALA A 56 -9.65 5.24 2.19
CA ALA A 56 -10.43 4.63 3.27
C ALA A 56 -9.94 3.22 3.62
N GLN A 57 -8.71 2.85 3.26
CA GLN A 57 -8.29 1.46 3.26
C GLN A 57 -6.99 1.24 4.03
N LEU A 58 -7.00 0.25 4.92
CA LEU A 58 -5.78 -0.24 5.58
C LEU A 58 -5.46 -1.65 5.10
N TYR A 59 -4.20 -1.86 4.76
CA TYR A 59 -3.64 -3.15 4.40
C TYR A 59 -2.85 -3.72 5.58
N PHE A 60 -3.07 -5.00 5.88
CA PHE A 60 -2.47 -5.70 6.99
C PHE A 60 -1.31 -6.54 6.50
N ILE A 61 -0.10 -6.26 6.98
CA ILE A 61 1.11 -7.01 6.62
C ILE A 61 1.28 -8.17 7.59
N ASN A 62 1.78 -9.30 7.08
CA ASN A 62 1.93 -10.53 7.86
C ASN A 62 2.90 -10.30 9.03
N THR A 63 2.43 -10.53 10.25
CA THR A 63 3.24 -10.28 11.47
C THR A 63 4.39 -11.27 11.66
N ARG A 64 4.46 -12.31 10.83
CA ARG A 64 5.58 -13.26 10.79
C ARG A 64 6.82 -12.68 10.11
N LEU A 65 6.65 -11.64 9.30
CA LEU A 65 7.78 -10.89 8.76
C LEU A 65 8.50 -10.19 9.90
N ASP A 66 9.82 -10.16 9.81
CA ASP A 66 10.59 -9.29 10.69
C ASP A 66 10.17 -7.83 10.47
N ALA A 67 10.35 -7.01 11.51
CA ALA A 67 9.85 -5.64 11.51
C ALA A 67 10.49 -4.77 10.40
N GLU A 68 11.73 -5.08 10.00
CA GLU A 68 12.43 -4.35 8.95
C GLU A 68 11.81 -4.65 7.59
N THR A 69 11.62 -5.93 7.25
CA THR A 69 10.93 -6.36 6.02
C THR A 69 9.49 -5.81 5.97
N ALA A 70 8.76 -5.87 7.08
CA ALA A 70 7.40 -5.32 7.16
C ALA A 70 7.38 -3.80 6.95
N LYS A 71 8.37 -3.07 7.50
CA LYS A 71 8.49 -1.62 7.31
C LYS A 71 8.75 -1.25 5.85
N HIS A 72 9.66 -1.95 5.17
CA HIS A 72 9.93 -1.72 3.74
C HIS A 72 8.68 -2.01 2.90
N MET A 73 7.97 -3.09 3.21
CA MET A 73 6.71 -3.41 2.56
C MET A 73 5.65 -2.34 2.78
N LYS A 74 5.49 -1.87 4.03
CA LYS A 74 4.58 -0.77 4.38
C LYS A 74 4.86 0.48 3.55
N GLU A 75 6.13 0.87 3.45
CA GLU A 75 6.51 2.07 2.69
C GLU A 75 6.17 1.94 1.21
N ASN A 76 6.46 0.79 0.57
CA ASN A 76 6.07 0.54 -0.82
C ASN A 76 4.55 0.62 -1.02
N ILE A 77 3.77 0.04 -0.10
CA ILE A 77 2.30 0.05 -0.17
C ILE A 77 1.77 1.48 -0.05
N GLU A 78 2.23 2.22 0.95
CA GLU A 78 1.77 3.58 1.22
C GLU A 78 2.15 4.53 0.06
N LYS A 79 3.38 4.42 -0.45
CA LYS A 79 3.84 5.20 -1.61
C LYS A 79 3.10 4.88 -2.90
N ALA A 80 2.65 3.64 -3.08
CA ALA A 80 1.86 3.25 -4.26
C ALA A 80 0.39 3.67 -4.15
N SER A 81 -0.14 3.80 -2.93
CA SER A 81 -1.58 3.90 -2.69
C SER A 81 -2.07 5.29 -2.30
N VAL A 82 -1.18 6.12 -1.75
CA VAL A 82 -1.50 7.46 -1.29
C VAL A 82 -0.88 8.48 -2.24
N PRO A 83 -1.67 9.08 -3.15
CA PRO A 83 -1.16 10.14 -4.01
C PRO A 83 -0.83 11.38 -3.18
N LYS A 84 0.29 12.04 -3.50
CA LYS A 84 0.61 13.38 -3.01
C LYS A 84 0.47 14.38 -4.16
N GLU A 85 0.09 15.61 -3.83
CA GLU A 85 -0.20 16.64 -4.83
C GLU A 85 0.99 16.92 -5.76
N ASP A 86 2.21 16.86 -5.21
CA ASP A 86 3.45 17.13 -5.95
C ASP A 86 4.23 15.87 -6.34
N GLU A 87 3.62 14.69 -6.30
CA GLU A 87 4.28 13.42 -6.66
C GLU A 87 3.49 12.61 -7.69
N TYR A 88 4.19 11.91 -8.59
CA TYR A 88 3.59 10.93 -9.49
C TYR A 88 4.44 9.67 -9.60
N ILE A 89 3.79 8.54 -9.92
CA ILE A 89 4.47 7.27 -10.13
C ILE A 89 4.91 7.18 -11.60
N ALA A 90 6.21 7.12 -11.83
CA ALA A 90 6.80 6.83 -13.13
C ALA A 90 7.08 5.32 -13.23
N ILE A 91 6.53 4.69 -14.27
CA ILE A 91 6.67 3.24 -14.50
C ILE A 91 7.57 3.06 -15.72
N ASP A 92 8.61 2.23 -15.58
CA ASP A 92 9.46 1.79 -16.67
C ASP A 92 9.06 0.36 -17.07
N GLU A 93 8.41 0.24 -18.22
CA GLU A 93 7.79 -0.98 -18.71
C GLU A 93 8.77 -1.86 -19.50
N ILE A 94 10.01 -1.42 -19.67
CA ILE A 94 11.08 -2.20 -20.29
C ILE A 94 11.84 -2.98 -19.21
N SER A 95 12.15 -2.30 -18.11
CA SER A 95 12.87 -2.85 -16.95
C SER A 95 11.92 -3.45 -15.91
N ALA A 96 10.61 -3.20 -16.07
CA ALA A 96 9.56 -3.56 -15.12
C ALA A 96 9.86 -3.03 -13.71
N THR A 97 10.14 -1.73 -13.64
CA THR A 97 10.44 -0.98 -12.42
C THR A 97 9.50 0.21 -12.27
N ALA A 98 9.39 0.77 -11.07
CA ALA A 98 8.63 1.98 -10.83
C ALA A 98 9.38 2.86 -9.82
N GLU A 99 9.11 4.15 -9.89
CA GLU A 99 9.65 5.17 -8.99
C GLU A 99 8.63 6.28 -8.77
N VAL A 100 8.72 6.98 -7.65
CA VAL A 100 7.95 8.21 -7.39
C VAL A 100 8.83 9.40 -7.75
N LYS A 101 8.28 10.32 -8.53
CA LYS A 101 8.95 11.57 -8.92
C LYS A 101 8.18 12.78 -8.44
N SER A 102 8.93 13.81 -8.08
CA SER A 102 8.39 15.15 -7.87
C SER A 102 7.85 15.70 -9.20
N SER A 103 6.61 16.16 -9.22
CA SER A 103 6.04 16.86 -10.38
C SER A 103 6.66 18.25 -10.57
N VAL A 104 7.25 18.83 -9.52
CA VAL A 104 7.86 20.16 -9.52
C VAL A 104 9.30 20.12 -10.03
N THR A 105 10.12 19.19 -9.53
CA THR A 105 11.56 19.13 -9.87
C THR A 105 11.90 18.02 -10.87
N GLY A 106 11.03 17.03 -11.04
CA GLY A 106 11.30 15.83 -11.84
C GLY A 106 12.24 14.83 -11.16
N GLU A 107 12.70 15.11 -9.94
CA GLU A 107 13.62 14.24 -9.20
C GLU A 107 12.89 13.04 -8.59
N THR A 108 13.61 11.91 -8.53
CA THR A 108 13.15 10.69 -7.88
C THR A 108 13.12 10.87 -6.36
N THR A 109 11.93 10.77 -5.77
CA THR A 109 11.75 10.86 -4.31
C THR A 109 11.64 9.49 -3.65
N PHE A 110 11.36 8.44 -4.43
CA PHE A 110 11.29 7.07 -3.94
C PHE A 110 11.48 6.07 -5.09
N VAL A 111 12.14 4.94 -4.82
CA VAL A 111 12.28 3.83 -5.78
C VAL A 111 11.59 2.61 -5.19
N PHE A 112 10.64 2.04 -5.93
CA PHE A 112 9.94 0.84 -5.47
C PHE A 112 10.86 -0.37 -5.57
N ASP A 113 10.67 -1.34 -4.67
CA ASP A 113 11.28 -2.65 -4.82
C ASP A 113 10.88 -3.26 -6.17
N PRO A 114 11.82 -3.70 -7.02
CA PRO A 114 11.49 -4.22 -8.35
C PRO A 114 10.48 -5.37 -8.32
N SER A 115 10.58 -6.24 -7.30
CA SER A 115 9.61 -7.34 -7.10
C SER A 115 8.22 -6.82 -6.77
N PHE A 116 8.11 -5.79 -5.93
CA PHE A 116 6.83 -5.16 -5.61
C PHE A 116 6.25 -4.48 -6.85
N ALA A 117 7.05 -3.66 -7.55
CA ALA A 117 6.62 -2.91 -8.73
C ALA A 117 6.05 -3.83 -9.82
N ARG A 118 6.70 -4.97 -10.08
CA ARG A 118 6.26 -5.97 -11.07
C ARG A 118 4.90 -6.55 -10.78
N ILE A 119 4.50 -6.66 -9.51
CA ILE A 119 3.21 -7.23 -9.13
C ILE A 119 2.17 -6.11 -9.01
N ALA A 120 2.49 -5.02 -8.29
CA ALA A 120 1.59 -3.90 -8.04
C ALA A 120 1.15 -3.20 -9.34
N PHE A 121 2.06 -3.07 -10.30
CA PHE A 121 1.81 -2.40 -11.57
C PHE A 121 1.70 -3.38 -12.76
N ALA A 122 1.63 -4.69 -12.50
CA ALA A 122 1.60 -5.75 -13.53
C ALA A 122 0.58 -5.47 -14.64
N ARG A 123 -0.64 -5.10 -14.25
CA ARG A 123 -1.75 -4.82 -15.19
C ARG A 123 -1.45 -3.65 -16.12
N GLY A 124 -0.83 -2.60 -15.60
CA GLY A 124 -0.39 -1.45 -16.40
C GLY A 124 0.74 -1.86 -17.34
N MET A 125 1.82 -2.41 -16.78
CA MET A 125 3.00 -2.84 -17.53
C MET A 125 2.66 -3.84 -18.65
N ASN A 126 1.80 -4.83 -18.39
CA ASN A 126 1.37 -5.79 -19.41
C ASN A 126 0.50 -5.18 -20.50
N ARG A 127 -0.26 -4.13 -20.18
CA ARG A 127 -1.11 -3.44 -21.17
C ARG A 127 -0.27 -2.70 -22.22
N HIS A 128 0.83 -2.10 -21.81
CA HIS A 128 1.71 -1.33 -22.69
C HIS A 128 2.86 -2.18 -23.26
N ASN A 129 3.34 -3.18 -22.52
CA ASN A 129 4.33 -4.16 -22.95
C ASN A 129 3.85 -5.61 -22.69
N PRO A 130 3.05 -6.18 -23.61
CA PRO A 130 2.49 -7.53 -23.46
C PRO A 130 3.52 -8.66 -23.42
N GLU A 131 4.76 -8.40 -23.84
CA GLU A 131 5.82 -9.42 -23.83
C GLU A 131 6.33 -9.72 -22.42
N LEU A 132 6.17 -8.79 -21.46
CA LEU A 132 6.57 -8.98 -20.06
C LEU A 132 5.85 -10.15 -19.39
N LYS A 133 4.56 -10.33 -19.71
CA LYS A 133 3.69 -11.40 -19.18
C LYS A 133 3.76 -11.50 -17.64
N LEU A 134 3.78 -10.34 -16.97
CA LEU A 134 3.83 -10.27 -15.52
C LEU A 134 2.57 -10.90 -14.92
N PRO A 135 2.71 -11.60 -13.78
CA PRO A 135 1.55 -12.15 -13.09
C PRO A 135 0.67 -11.01 -12.58
N GLU A 136 -0.59 -10.97 -13.00
CA GLU A 136 -1.54 -9.98 -12.50
C GLU A 136 -2.03 -10.34 -11.10
N PRO A 137 -2.18 -9.33 -10.22
CA PRO A 137 -2.60 -9.57 -8.85
C PRO A 137 -4.06 -9.90 -8.67
N GLU A 138 -4.34 -10.82 -7.73
CA GLU A 138 -5.67 -11.02 -7.18
C GLU A 138 -6.04 -9.87 -6.22
N PRO A 139 -7.35 -9.67 -5.96
CA PRO A 139 -7.79 -8.79 -4.89
C PRO A 139 -7.11 -9.17 -3.56
N ALA A 140 -6.78 -8.15 -2.76
CA ALA A 140 -6.13 -8.35 -1.47
C ALA A 140 -6.92 -9.22 -0.49
N GLY A 141 -8.24 -9.37 -0.67
CA GLY A 141 -9.11 -10.23 0.14
C GLY A 141 -9.06 -9.84 1.62
N ASP A 142 -8.90 -10.84 2.50
CA ASP A 142 -8.77 -10.67 3.95
C ASP A 142 -7.46 -10.01 4.38
N TRP A 143 -6.79 -9.25 3.52
CA TRP A 143 -5.62 -8.46 3.90
C TRP A 143 -5.90 -6.95 3.81
N LEU A 144 -7.03 -6.57 3.20
CA LEU A 144 -7.45 -5.19 3.01
C LEU A 144 -8.78 -4.94 3.72
N VAL A 145 -8.81 -3.95 4.61
CA VAL A 145 -10.03 -3.50 5.29
C VAL A 145 -10.39 -2.12 4.77
N THR A 146 -11.64 -1.95 4.37
CA THR A 146 -12.18 -0.65 3.95
C THR A 146 -13.09 -0.11 5.06
N TYR A 147 -12.85 1.12 5.48
CA TYR A 147 -13.60 1.79 6.55
C TYR A 147 -14.64 2.74 5.97
N ASP A 148 -15.76 2.84 6.67
CA ASP A 148 -16.75 3.88 6.42
C ASP A 148 -16.28 5.17 7.10
N LEU A 149 -15.88 6.16 6.28
CA LEU A 149 -15.36 7.43 6.78
C LEU A 149 -16.46 8.45 7.09
N ASP A 150 -17.67 8.25 6.56
CA ASP A 150 -18.82 9.12 6.81
C ASP A 150 -19.24 9.08 8.30
N ASN A 151 -19.13 7.92 8.95
CA ASN A 151 -19.37 7.78 10.39
C ASN A 151 -18.22 8.30 11.28
N SER A 152 -16.99 8.46 10.77
CA SER A 152 -15.84 8.90 11.57
C SER A 152 -15.88 10.40 11.91
N LEU A 153 -16.65 11.19 11.14
CA LEU A 153 -16.92 12.61 11.42
C LEU A 153 -17.70 12.86 12.73
N LEU A 154 -18.33 11.82 13.30
CA LEU A 154 -19.00 11.92 14.60
C LEU A 154 -18.05 11.74 15.80
N GLY A 155 -16.80 11.30 15.58
CA GLY A 155 -15.89 10.87 16.64
C GLY A 155 -14.77 11.83 17.00
N ASN A 156 -14.05 12.42 16.02
CA ASN A 156 -12.76 13.09 16.28
C ASN A 156 -12.46 14.26 15.33
N ALA A 157 -13.31 15.30 15.31
CA ALA A 157 -12.89 16.60 14.79
C ALA A 157 -12.06 17.33 15.87
N THR A 158 -10.77 17.03 15.96
CA THR A 158 -9.85 17.99 16.60
C THR A 158 -9.45 18.99 15.52
N GLU A 159 -10.13 20.13 15.52
CA GLU A 159 -9.69 21.33 14.84
C GLU A 159 -8.38 21.79 15.49
N GLU A 160 -7.25 21.61 14.82
CA GLU A 160 -6.07 22.40 15.15
C GLU A 160 -6.24 23.77 14.48
N GLY A 161 -6.62 24.74 15.31
CA GLY A 161 -6.78 26.14 14.93
C GLY A 161 -5.45 26.89 14.86
N GLU A 162 -5.42 27.81 13.90
CA GLU A 162 -4.62 29.04 13.71
C GLU A 162 -3.20 29.14 14.29
#